data_AF-A0A7H1N012-F1
#
_entry.id   AF-A0A7H1N012-F1
#
_cell.length_a   1.000
_cell.length_b   1.000
_cell.length_c   1.000
_cell.angle_alpha   90.00
_cell.angle_beta   90.00
_cell.angle_gamma   90.00
#
_symmetry.space_group_name_H-M   'P 1'
#
loop_
_entity.id
_entity.type
_entity.pdbx_description
1 polymer ?
#
loop_
_entity_poly.entity_id
_entity_poly.type
_entity_poly.pdbx_seq_one_letter_code
_entity_poly.pdbx_strand_id
1 'polypeptide(L)'
;MQTVDGVPETERLAPVGANRPRGARNSEPPTSFGKLLYHVVRDRIVDQPSLFYAFWRSRENNIFEKRVTRADSTIVIEGFPRSGNTFAYYAFLLAQSADLDGASQLHVGNHMHCVSQFALAHRWNVPAVLVIRRPKDVIVSNYIYESESLPLAYHLRRYISFHESVRRFKDSIVVSDFPETTRRFGSVIWRVNAKYGTHFSVVEDTPETQERTLAEVEKKHLWRKSVDPNTGKPNQVSFPSADKNSRKSMVEDLLMQPKYRDLLARAEAAYQALI
;
A
#
# COMPACT_ATOMS: atom_id res chain seq x y z
N MET A 1 -42.05 -9.21 61.59
CA MET A 1 -43.21 -9.51 60.74
C MET A 1 -43.70 -8.18 60.17
N GLN A 2 -43.96 -8.14 58.86
CA GLN A 2 -44.47 -7.01 58.05
C GLN A 2 -43.45 -6.02 57.45
N THR A 3 -43.11 -6.33 56.19
CA THR A 3 -43.15 -5.51 54.96
C THR A 3 -43.44 -4.01 55.08
N VAL A 4 -42.59 -3.17 54.45
CA VAL A 4 -43.02 -2.05 53.59
C VAL A 4 -41.99 -1.85 52.47
N ASP A 5 -42.50 -1.88 51.23
CA ASP A 5 -41.87 -1.54 49.96
C ASP A 5 -41.41 -0.08 49.85
N GLY A 6 -40.44 0.18 48.97
CA GLY A 6 -40.32 1.51 48.35
C GLY A 6 -38.90 2.00 48.11
N VAL A 7 -38.32 1.63 46.96
CA VAL A 7 -37.36 2.52 46.27
C VAL A 7 -37.71 2.54 44.77
N PRO A 8 -37.78 3.71 44.12
CA PRO A 8 -38.29 3.83 42.76
C PRO A 8 -37.29 3.35 41.71
N GLU A 9 -37.83 2.67 40.72
CA GLU A 9 -37.27 2.51 39.38
C GLU A 9 -37.30 3.88 38.67
N THR A 10 -36.15 4.39 38.21
CA THR A 10 -35.94 5.13 36.94
C THR A 10 -34.67 5.99 37.01
N GLU A 11 -33.61 5.56 36.31
CA GLU A 11 -32.75 6.40 35.46
C GLU A 11 -31.64 5.50 34.87
N ARG A 12 -32.05 4.60 33.97
CA ARG A 12 -31.12 4.05 32.98
C ARG A 12 -30.94 5.11 31.91
N LEU A 13 -29.76 5.70 31.86
CA LEU A 13 -29.29 6.50 30.74
C LEU A 13 -29.52 5.74 29.43
N ALA A 14 -30.39 6.30 28.58
CA ALA A 14 -30.69 5.77 27.27
C ALA A 14 -29.44 5.80 26.38
N PRO A 15 -29.20 4.77 25.56
CA PRO A 15 -28.13 4.80 24.58
C PRO A 15 -28.44 5.85 23.49
N VAL A 16 -27.53 6.80 23.35
CA VAL A 16 -27.50 7.80 22.29
C VAL A 16 -27.43 7.10 20.93
N GLY A 17 -28.45 7.33 20.11
CA GLY A 17 -28.34 7.31 18.65
C GLY A 17 -28.30 5.92 18.00
N ALA A 18 -29.47 5.30 17.88
CA ALA A 18 -29.72 4.29 16.87
C ALA A 18 -29.51 4.91 15.46
N ASN A 19 -28.32 4.72 14.90
CA ASN A 19 -28.05 5.03 13.50
C ASN A 19 -28.93 4.14 12.64
N ARG A 20 -29.87 4.76 11.91
CA ARG A 20 -30.69 4.11 10.88
C ARG A 20 -29.77 3.31 9.93
N PRO A 21 -30.11 2.07 9.57
CA PRO A 21 -29.36 1.36 8.54
C PRO A 21 -29.50 2.15 7.24
N ARG A 22 -28.39 2.70 6.73
CA ARG A 22 -28.33 3.20 5.35
C ARG A 22 -28.63 2.00 4.47
N GLY A 23 -29.72 2.09 3.71
CA GLY A 23 -30.19 1.04 2.83
C GLY A 23 -29.04 0.41 2.05
N ALA A 24 -28.89 -0.90 2.22
CA ALA A 24 -28.09 -1.73 1.36
C ALA A 24 -28.65 -1.55 -0.06
N ARG A 25 -28.01 -0.70 -0.87
CA ARG A 25 -28.14 -0.81 -2.31
C ARG A 25 -27.47 -2.12 -2.67
N ASN A 26 -28.29 -3.14 -2.94
CA ASN A 26 -27.89 -4.29 -3.73
C ASN A 26 -27.54 -3.79 -5.13
N SER A 27 -26.38 -3.16 -5.29
CA SER A 27 -25.75 -3.03 -6.59
C SER A 27 -25.09 -4.37 -6.86
N GLU A 28 -25.57 -5.08 -7.88
CA GLU A 28 -24.85 -6.22 -8.44
C GLU A 28 -23.36 -5.88 -8.58
N PRO A 29 -22.44 -6.82 -8.28
CA PRO A 29 -21.03 -6.54 -8.43
C PRO A 29 -20.80 -6.05 -9.87
N PRO A 30 -20.13 -4.91 -10.08
CA PRO A 30 -19.97 -4.35 -11.41
C PRO A 30 -19.39 -5.41 -12.34
N THR A 31 -19.93 -5.49 -13.57
CA THR A 31 -19.41 -6.34 -14.63
C THR A 31 -17.89 -6.14 -14.76
N SER A 32 -17.15 -7.14 -15.26
CA SER A 32 -15.69 -7.01 -15.44
C SER A 32 -15.30 -5.72 -16.18
N PHE A 33 -16.15 -5.29 -17.12
CA PHE A 33 -16.05 -4.02 -17.83
C PHE A 33 -16.28 -2.79 -16.92
N GLY A 34 -17.33 -2.78 -16.10
CA GLY A 34 -17.58 -1.70 -15.14
C GLY A 34 -16.46 -1.54 -14.11
N LYS A 35 -15.87 -2.66 -13.64
CA LYS A 35 -14.69 -2.66 -12.78
C LYS A 35 -13.47 -2.08 -13.50
N LEU A 36 -13.19 -2.53 -14.71
CA LEU A 36 -12.08 -2.02 -15.52
C LEU A 36 -12.20 -0.51 -15.75
N LEU A 37 -13.39 -0.03 -16.13
CA LEU A 37 -13.64 1.40 -16.35
C LEU A 37 -13.44 2.22 -15.07
N TYR A 38 -13.99 1.76 -13.93
CA TYR A 38 -13.77 2.40 -12.63
C TYR A 38 -12.27 2.50 -12.30
N HIS A 39 -11.53 1.41 -12.48
CA HIS A 39 -10.10 1.36 -12.19
C HIS A 39 -9.28 2.26 -13.11
N VAL A 40 -9.57 2.30 -14.41
CA VAL A 40 -8.92 3.20 -15.37
C VAL A 40 -9.18 4.67 -15.02
N VAL A 41 -10.43 5.04 -14.75
CA VAL A 41 -10.80 6.43 -14.40
C VAL A 41 -10.15 6.84 -13.08
N ARG A 42 -10.22 5.97 -12.05
CA ARG A 42 -9.56 6.21 -10.77
C ARG A 42 -8.06 6.42 -10.95
N ASP A 43 -7.38 5.55 -11.71
CA ASP A 43 -5.93 5.64 -11.92
C ASP A 43 -5.54 6.96 -12.62
N ARG A 44 -6.36 7.45 -13.55
CA ARG A 44 -6.15 8.78 -14.18
C ARG A 44 -6.35 9.95 -13.22
N ILE A 45 -7.30 9.86 -12.30
CA ILE A 45 -7.54 10.92 -11.31
C ILE A 45 -6.39 10.97 -10.30
N VAL A 46 -5.90 9.82 -9.84
CA VAL A 46 -4.81 9.77 -8.85
C VAL A 46 -3.44 10.16 -9.43
N ASP A 47 -3.29 10.18 -10.75
CA ASP A 47 -2.08 10.66 -11.43
C ASP A 47 -2.03 12.20 -11.61
N GLN A 48 -3.09 12.91 -11.23
CA GLN A 48 -3.13 14.38 -11.21
C GLN A 48 -2.91 14.89 -9.78
N PRO A 49 -1.76 15.51 -9.44
CA PRO A 49 -1.40 15.81 -8.05
C PRO A 49 -2.41 16.71 -7.30
N SER A 50 -2.99 17.71 -7.99
CA SER A 50 -3.98 18.62 -7.40
C SER A 50 -5.31 17.93 -7.10
N LEU A 51 -5.82 17.13 -8.04
CA LEU A 51 -7.05 16.36 -7.87
C LEU A 51 -6.87 15.23 -6.86
N PHE A 52 -5.73 14.54 -6.92
CA PHE A 52 -5.34 13.53 -5.94
C PHE A 52 -5.34 14.12 -4.53
N TYR A 53 -4.63 15.23 -4.33
CA TYR A 53 -4.51 15.87 -3.02
C TYR A 53 -5.88 16.32 -2.50
N ALA A 54 -6.68 17.00 -3.32
CA ALA A 54 -8.00 17.48 -2.91
C ALA A 54 -8.98 16.33 -2.58
N PHE A 55 -9.04 15.31 -3.43
CA PHE A 55 -10.01 14.22 -3.30
C PHE A 55 -9.67 13.23 -2.19
N TRP A 56 -8.39 12.89 -2.01
CA TRP A 56 -8.01 11.88 -1.03
C TRP A 56 -7.82 12.47 0.36
N ARG A 57 -7.32 13.71 0.48
CA ARG A 57 -7.21 14.38 1.78
C ARG A 57 -8.57 14.52 2.47
N SER A 58 -9.64 14.81 1.73
CA SER A 58 -10.99 14.92 2.31
C SER A 58 -11.61 13.58 2.69
N ARG A 59 -10.98 12.46 2.33
CA ARG A 59 -11.45 11.09 2.59
C ARG A 59 -10.55 10.32 3.55
N GLU A 60 -9.49 10.95 4.06
CA GLU A 60 -8.71 10.45 5.18
C GLU A 60 -9.58 10.54 6.44
N ASN A 61 -10.17 9.41 6.84
CA ASN A 61 -10.84 9.29 8.13
C ASN A 61 -9.85 8.75 9.18
N ASN A 62 -10.06 9.03 10.47
CA ASN A 62 -9.22 8.55 11.58
C ASN A 62 -8.97 7.02 11.63
N ILE A 63 -9.76 6.23 10.88
CA ILE A 63 -9.63 4.77 10.76
C ILE A 63 -8.51 4.37 9.77
N PHE A 64 -8.13 5.25 8.85
CA PHE A 64 -7.02 5.06 7.92
C PHE A 64 -5.93 6.07 8.25
N GLU A 65 -4.72 5.57 8.53
CA GLU A 65 -3.49 6.35 8.74
C GLU A 65 -3.44 7.54 7.75
N LYS A 66 -2.99 8.73 8.18
CA LYS A 66 -2.72 9.86 7.27
C LYS A 66 -1.67 9.40 6.26
N ARG A 67 -2.07 9.25 5.00
CA ARG A 67 -1.32 8.57 3.93
C ARG A 67 -0.97 9.50 2.79
N VAL A 68 -1.70 10.58 2.60
CA VAL A 68 -1.45 11.56 1.55
C VAL A 68 -0.27 12.45 1.95
N THR A 69 0.76 12.51 1.11
CA THR A 69 1.92 13.38 1.33
C THR A 69 1.47 14.82 1.56
N ARG A 70 2.14 15.50 2.50
CA ARG A 70 1.96 16.90 2.88
C ARG A 70 3.33 17.55 3.03
N ALA A 71 3.36 18.88 3.13
CA ALA A 71 4.61 19.61 3.33
C ALA A 71 5.31 19.24 4.66
N ASP A 72 4.56 18.78 5.65
CA ASP A 72 5.04 18.32 6.96
C ASP A 72 5.22 16.79 7.03
N SER A 73 5.10 16.07 5.91
CA SER A 73 5.38 14.64 5.88
C SER A 73 6.84 14.38 6.22
N THR A 74 7.07 13.38 7.08
CA THR A 74 8.41 12.93 7.44
C THR A 74 9.14 12.33 6.23
N ILE A 75 8.47 11.45 5.50
CA ILE A 75 9.01 10.75 4.34
C ILE A 75 7.85 10.20 3.49
N VAL A 76 8.10 9.97 2.21
CA VAL A 76 7.24 9.18 1.33
C VAL A 76 7.90 7.82 1.09
N ILE A 77 7.17 6.74 1.34
CA ILE A 77 7.59 5.37 1.01
C ILE A 77 6.48 4.75 0.19
N GLU A 78 6.69 4.71 -1.12
CA GLU A 78 5.65 4.33 -2.07
C GLU A 78 6.23 3.54 -3.23
N GLY A 79 5.38 2.80 -3.92
CA GLY A 79 5.77 1.94 -5.01
C GLY A 79 4.54 1.29 -5.62
N PHE A 80 4.73 0.57 -6.73
CA PHE A 80 3.65 -0.22 -7.30
C PHE A 80 3.21 -1.30 -6.29
N PRO A 81 1.92 -1.69 -6.23
CA PRO A 81 1.46 -2.75 -5.32
C PRO A 81 2.34 -4.00 -5.40
N ARG A 82 2.53 -4.69 -4.27
CA ARG A 82 3.33 -5.93 -4.17
C ARG A 82 4.84 -5.77 -4.39
N SER A 83 5.37 -4.54 -4.36
CA SER A 83 6.81 -4.26 -4.48
C SER A 83 7.56 -4.23 -3.15
N GLY A 84 6.92 -4.43 -2.00
CA GLY A 84 7.58 -4.36 -0.68
C GLY A 84 7.20 -3.14 0.17
N ASN A 85 6.22 -2.33 -0.27
CA ASN A 85 5.80 -1.10 0.41
C ASN A 85 5.51 -1.26 1.90
N THR A 86 4.73 -2.27 2.28
CA THR A 86 4.38 -2.51 3.70
C THR A 86 5.61 -2.85 4.54
N PHE A 87 6.56 -3.59 3.97
CA PHE A 87 7.82 -3.91 4.65
C PHE A 87 8.64 -2.64 4.88
N ALA A 88 8.88 -1.87 3.81
CA ALA A 88 9.64 -0.62 3.89
C ALA A 88 9.04 0.37 4.90
N TYR A 89 7.70 0.48 4.93
CA TYR A 89 6.99 1.28 5.90
C TYR A 89 7.29 0.86 7.34
N TYR A 90 7.13 -0.43 7.68
CA TYR A 90 7.36 -0.88 9.05
C TYR A 90 8.84 -0.90 9.43
N ALA A 91 9.74 -1.24 8.50
CA ALA A 91 11.18 -1.15 8.72
C ALA A 91 11.59 0.27 9.09
N PHE A 92 11.06 1.28 8.38
CA PHE A 92 11.29 2.69 8.71
C PHE A 92 10.77 3.04 10.10
N LEU A 93 9.50 2.73 10.40
CA LEU A 93 8.89 3.07 11.68
C LEU A 93 9.61 2.44 12.88
N LEU A 94 9.95 1.15 12.79
CA LEU A 94 10.67 0.42 13.84
C LEU A 94 12.10 0.93 14.04
N ALA A 95 12.72 1.55 13.04
CA ALA A 95 13.98 2.25 13.22
C ALA A 95 13.82 3.60 13.93
N GLN A 96 12.71 4.30 13.72
CA GLN A 96 12.51 5.63 14.31
C GLN A 96 12.04 5.57 15.77
N SER A 97 11.45 4.46 16.20
CA SER A 97 11.05 4.25 17.60
C SER A 97 11.09 2.76 17.95
N ALA A 98 11.44 2.44 19.19
CA ALA A 98 11.49 1.06 19.69
C ALA A 98 10.12 0.36 19.62
N ASP A 99 9.04 1.13 19.74
CA ASP A 99 7.65 0.71 19.55
C ASP A 99 6.92 1.55 18.49
N LEU A 100 5.82 1.00 17.97
CA LEU A 100 5.01 1.67 16.95
C LEU A 100 4.17 2.83 17.53
N ASP A 101 3.99 2.89 18.85
CA ASP A 101 3.24 3.97 19.50
C ASP A 101 4.01 5.29 19.41
N GLY A 102 5.32 5.28 19.66
CA GLY A 102 6.20 6.42 19.41
C GLY A 102 6.33 6.76 17.92
N ALA A 103 6.31 5.75 17.04
CA ALA A 103 6.38 5.95 15.59
C ALA A 103 5.07 6.45 14.97
N SER A 104 3.93 6.30 15.65
CA SER A 104 2.60 6.68 15.17
C SER A 104 2.42 8.19 14.95
N GLN A 105 3.32 9.00 15.51
CA GLN A 105 3.36 10.45 15.32
C GLN A 105 3.99 10.85 13.98
N LEU A 106 4.74 9.96 13.32
CA LEU A 106 5.37 10.24 12.04
C LEU A 106 4.35 10.22 10.91
N HIS A 107 4.36 11.27 10.10
CA HIS A 107 3.50 11.33 8.93
C HIS A 107 4.22 10.77 7.70
N VAL A 108 3.92 9.51 7.36
CA VAL A 108 4.52 8.81 6.21
C VAL A 108 3.54 8.72 5.05
N GLY A 109 3.87 9.37 3.93
CA GLY A 109 3.10 9.24 2.70
C GLY A 109 3.28 7.84 2.09
N ASN A 110 2.20 7.05 1.95
CA ASN A 110 2.30 5.65 1.48
C ASN A 110 0.96 5.05 1.02
N HIS A 111 1.02 3.83 0.47
CA HIS A 111 -0.12 2.95 0.14
C HIS A 111 -1.24 3.57 -0.72
N MET A 112 -0.93 4.65 -1.44
CA MET A 112 -1.81 5.25 -2.44
C MET A 112 -1.47 4.70 -3.84
N HIS A 113 -0.27 4.14 -4.00
CA HIS A 113 0.19 3.49 -5.23
C HIS A 113 0.04 4.39 -6.45
N CYS A 114 0.30 5.69 -6.28
CA CYS A 114 0.11 6.70 -7.31
C CYS A 114 1.37 7.58 -7.44
N VAL A 115 1.56 8.11 -8.64
CA VAL A 115 2.70 8.98 -8.97
C VAL A 115 2.61 10.30 -8.21
N SER A 116 1.39 10.73 -7.87
CA SER A 116 1.15 12.00 -7.19
C SER A 116 1.85 12.14 -5.84
N GLN A 117 2.10 11.03 -5.12
CA GLN A 117 2.88 11.09 -3.87
C GLN A 117 4.30 11.60 -4.11
N PHE A 118 4.95 11.17 -5.20
CA PHE A 118 6.27 11.63 -5.60
C PHE A 118 6.24 13.06 -6.14
N ALA A 119 5.18 13.43 -6.86
CA ALA A 119 5.01 14.81 -7.32
C ALA A 119 4.87 15.80 -6.15
N LEU A 120 4.11 15.42 -5.12
CA LEU A 120 3.96 16.21 -3.90
C LEU A 120 5.27 16.24 -3.10
N ALA A 121 5.97 15.11 -3.00
CA ALA A 121 7.27 15.06 -2.33
C ALA A 121 8.30 15.97 -3.00
N HIS A 122 8.39 15.90 -4.33
CA HIS A 122 9.23 16.77 -5.14
C HIS A 122 8.87 18.25 -4.90
N ARG A 123 7.58 18.60 -4.94
CA ARG A 123 7.10 19.98 -4.75
C ARG A 123 7.48 20.56 -3.38
N TRP A 124 7.42 19.76 -2.33
CA TRP A 124 7.66 20.22 -0.96
C TRP A 124 9.02 19.81 -0.40
N ASN A 125 9.91 19.26 -1.24
CA ASN A 125 11.21 18.74 -0.84
C ASN A 125 11.12 17.73 0.33
N VAL A 126 10.08 16.91 0.33
CA VAL A 126 9.91 15.83 1.31
C VAL A 126 10.78 14.64 0.88
N PRO A 127 11.54 14.00 1.80
CA PRO A 127 12.28 12.80 1.51
C PRO A 127 11.40 11.71 0.88
N ALA A 128 11.87 11.06 -0.18
CA ALA A 128 11.05 10.09 -0.91
C ALA A 128 11.84 8.84 -1.30
N VAL A 129 11.26 7.69 -1.01
CA VAL A 129 11.73 6.36 -1.38
C VAL A 129 10.73 5.73 -2.33
N LEU A 130 11.20 5.40 -3.53
CA LEU A 130 10.49 4.57 -4.48
C LEU A 130 10.91 3.11 -4.28
N VAL A 131 9.96 2.29 -3.84
CA VAL A 131 10.14 0.85 -3.72
C VAL A 131 9.72 0.19 -5.04
N ILE A 132 10.66 -0.49 -5.70
CA ILE A 132 10.42 -1.17 -6.99
C ILE A 132 10.72 -2.66 -6.92
N ARG A 133 10.07 -3.41 -7.80
CA ARG A 133 10.30 -4.85 -7.97
C ARG A 133 10.13 -5.22 -9.43
N ARG A 134 10.88 -6.24 -9.87
CA ARG A 134 10.83 -6.76 -11.25
C ARG A 134 9.39 -6.99 -11.71
N PRO A 135 9.06 -6.62 -12.96
CA PRO A 135 7.68 -6.62 -13.45
C PRO A 135 7.04 -8.00 -13.37
N LYS A 136 7.73 -9.07 -13.82
CA LYS A 136 7.19 -10.44 -13.78
C LYS A 136 6.68 -10.82 -12.39
N ASP A 137 7.50 -10.63 -11.36
CA ASP A 137 7.17 -10.99 -9.98
C ASP A 137 5.98 -10.19 -9.43
N VAL A 138 5.95 -8.90 -9.75
CA VAL A 138 4.90 -7.97 -9.30
C VAL A 138 3.58 -8.30 -9.95
N ILE A 139 3.57 -8.49 -11.27
CA ILE A 139 2.34 -8.78 -12.01
C ILE A 139 1.73 -10.10 -11.56
N VAL A 140 2.54 -11.15 -11.42
CA VAL A 140 2.08 -12.45 -10.88
C VAL A 140 1.50 -12.26 -9.48
N SER A 141 2.25 -11.62 -8.57
CA SER A 141 1.78 -11.43 -7.20
C SER A 141 0.53 -10.56 -7.12
N ASN A 142 0.41 -9.54 -7.97
CA ASN A 142 -0.71 -8.60 -7.92
C ASN A 142 -1.97 -9.20 -8.55
N TYR A 143 -1.82 -9.93 -9.65
CA TYR A 143 -2.92 -10.62 -10.33
C TYR A 143 -3.59 -11.64 -9.40
N ILE A 144 -2.80 -12.46 -8.70
CA ILE A 144 -3.31 -13.40 -7.68
C ILE A 144 -3.99 -12.64 -6.52
N TYR A 145 -3.37 -11.57 -6.04
CA TYR A 145 -3.89 -10.76 -4.92
C TYR A 145 -5.24 -10.09 -5.25
N GLU A 146 -5.39 -9.54 -6.46
CA GLU A 146 -6.65 -8.92 -6.92
C GLU A 146 -7.69 -9.95 -7.39
N SER A 147 -7.49 -11.23 -7.03
CA SER A 147 -8.38 -12.35 -7.35
C SER A 147 -8.66 -12.47 -8.86
N GLU A 148 -7.67 -12.12 -9.69
CA GLU A 148 -7.73 -12.31 -11.14
C GLU A 148 -8.91 -11.56 -11.79
N SER A 149 -9.40 -10.54 -11.10
CA SER A 149 -10.63 -9.82 -11.48
C SER A 149 -10.43 -8.84 -12.64
N LEU A 150 -9.17 -8.55 -13.00
CA LEU A 150 -8.77 -7.66 -14.08
C LEU A 150 -7.78 -8.38 -15.02
N PRO A 151 -7.79 -8.10 -16.33
CA PRO A 151 -6.89 -8.77 -17.27
C PRO A 151 -5.40 -8.53 -16.96
N LEU A 152 -4.53 -9.50 -17.23
CA LEU A 152 -3.06 -9.34 -17.08
C LEU A 152 -2.51 -8.12 -17.84
N ALA A 153 -3.04 -7.83 -19.03
CA ALA A 153 -2.68 -6.64 -19.81
C ALA A 153 -2.98 -5.34 -19.06
N TYR A 154 -4.03 -5.28 -18.24
CA TYR A 154 -4.33 -4.12 -17.41
C TYR A 154 -3.22 -3.90 -16.38
N HIS A 155 -2.83 -4.95 -15.65
CA HIS A 155 -1.77 -4.85 -14.65
C HIS A 155 -0.44 -4.42 -15.27
N LEU A 156 -0.07 -4.98 -16.43
CA LEU A 156 1.13 -4.60 -17.17
C LEU A 156 1.10 -3.13 -17.58
N ARG A 157 0.00 -2.67 -18.20
CA ARG A 157 -0.14 -1.26 -18.60
C ARG A 157 -0.09 -0.32 -17.41
N ARG A 158 -0.71 -0.70 -16.28
CA ARG A 158 -0.67 0.08 -15.04
C ARG A 158 0.75 0.15 -14.48
N TYR A 159 1.49 -0.96 -14.48
CA TYR A 159 2.89 -0.99 -14.04
C TYR A 159 3.76 -0.09 -14.92
N ILE A 160 3.64 -0.20 -16.24
CA ILE A 160 4.34 0.65 -17.21
C ILE A 160 4.03 2.12 -16.93
N SER A 161 2.73 2.48 -16.90
CA SER A 161 2.29 3.87 -16.70
C SER A 161 2.82 4.46 -15.40
N PHE A 162 2.81 3.70 -14.30
CA PHE A 162 3.35 4.12 -13.02
C PHE A 162 4.85 4.40 -13.11
N HIS A 163 5.67 3.43 -13.55
CA HIS A 163 7.13 3.56 -13.55
C HIS A 163 7.63 4.61 -14.55
N GLU A 164 7.05 4.65 -15.77
CA GLU A 164 7.35 5.69 -16.75
C GLU A 164 7.01 7.09 -16.21
N SER A 165 5.90 7.21 -15.47
CA SER A 165 5.49 8.48 -14.89
C SER A 165 6.37 8.89 -13.71
N VAL A 166 6.76 7.97 -12.82
CA VAL A 166 7.63 8.27 -11.69
C VAL A 166 9.04 8.68 -12.15
N ARG A 167 9.50 8.21 -13.31
CA ARG A 167 10.82 8.55 -13.88
C ARG A 167 11.11 10.04 -13.94
N ARG A 168 10.08 10.89 -14.12
CA ARG A 168 10.23 12.36 -14.12
C ARG A 168 10.76 12.93 -12.79
N PHE A 169 10.71 12.14 -11.71
CA PHE A 169 11.17 12.49 -10.37
C PHE A 169 12.38 11.66 -9.94
N LYS A 170 13.04 10.91 -10.84
CA LYS A 170 14.16 9.99 -10.51
C LYS A 170 15.26 10.70 -9.70
N ASP A 171 15.59 11.93 -10.07
CA ASP A 171 16.65 12.70 -9.41
C ASP A 171 16.23 13.28 -8.06
N SER A 172 14.93 13.28 -7.72
CA SER A 172 14.40 13.77 -6.46
C SER A 172 13.84 12.67 -5.58
N ILE A 173 14.21 11.41 -5.82
CA ILE A 173 13.80 10.24 -5.02
C ILE A 173 15.01 9.32 -4.81
N VAL A 174 14.95 8.46 -3.79
CA VAL A 174 15.85 7.33 -3.60
C VAL A 174 15.12 6.08 -4.09
N VAL A 175 15.74 5.33 -5.01
CA VAL A 175 15.15 4.10 -5.54
C VAL A 175 15.69 2.92 -4.74
N SER A 176 14.78 2.04 -4.29
CA SER A 176 15.14 0.77 -3.65
C SER A 176 14.46 -0.40 -4.34
N ASP A 177 15.26 -1.39 -4.75
CA ASP A 177 14.73 -2.61 -5.32
C ASP A 177 14.26 -3.59 -4.23
N PHE A 178 13.53 -4.63 -4.63
CA PHE A 178 12.90 -5.55 -3.67
C PHE A 178 13.91 -6.29 -2.77
N PRO A 179 15.03 -6.84 -3.28
CA PRO A 179 16.08 -7.41 -2.44
C PRO A 179 16.67 -6.40 -1.45
N GLU A 180 17.00 -5.18 -1.88
CA GLU A 180 17.53 -4.14 -0.99
C GLU A 180 16.47 -3.74 0.06
N THR A 181 15.23 -3.53 -0.37
CA THR A 181 14.11 -3.19 0.51
C THR A 181 13.90 -4.25 1.60
N THR A 182 14.03 -5.53 1.28
CA THR A 182 13.72 -6.61 2.23
C THR A 182 14.91 -7.13 3.02
N ARG A 183 16.13 -6.81 2.60
CA ARG A 183 17.36 -7.38 3.19
C ARG A 183 18.39 -6.35 3.63
N ARG A 184 18.36 -5.15 3.05
CA ARG A 184 19.39 -4.11 3.21
C ARG A 184 18.78 -2.71 3.32
N PHE A 185 17.66 -2.59 4.04
CA PHE A 185 16.90 -1.34 4.07
C PHE A 185 17.67 -0.23 4.79
N GLY A 186 18.61 -0.55 5.69
CA GLY A 186 19.51 0.43 6.29
C GLY A 186 20.26 1.26 5.25
N SER A 187 20.74 0.63 4.19
CA SER A 187 21.45 1.32 3.09
C SER A 187 20.55 2.34 2.35
N VAL A 188 19.25 2.07 2.26
CA VAL A 188 18.26 2.97 1.67
C VAL A 188 18.11 4.22 2.54
N ILE A 189 17.96 4.04 3.85
CA ILE A 189 17.83 5.15 4.80
C ILE A 189 19.10 5.99 4.84
N TRP A 190 20.28 5.37 4.75
CA TRP A 190 21.53 6.10 4.61
C TRP A 190 21.54 6.99 3.37
N ARG A 191 21.12 6.47 2.20
CA ARG A 191 21.01 7.27 0.96
C ARG A 191 19.99 8.39 1.07
N VAL A 192 18.88 8.17 1.81
CA VAL A 192 17.89 9.22 2.10
C VAL A 192 18.53 10.33 2.93
N ASN A 193 19.20 9.99 4.03
CA ASN A 193 19.89 10.95 4.88
C ASN A 193 20.93 11.77 4.11
N ALA A 194 21.75 11.10 3.29
CA ALA A 194 22.75 11.77 2.46
C ALA A 194 22.11 12.71 1.41
N LYS A 195 20.98 12.33 0.81
CA LYS A 195 20.32 13.09 -0.26
C LYS A 195 19.56 14.32 0.25
N TYR A 196 18.87 14.19 1.38
CA TYR A 196 17.95 15.22 1.89
C TYR A 196 18.49 15.95 3.13
N GLY A 197 19.67 15.57 3.64
CA GLY A 197 20.21 16.13 4.87
C GLY A 197 19.40 15.75 6.12
N THR A 198 18.67 14.63 6.07
CA THR A 198 17.90 14.13 7.21
C THR A 198 18.77 13.33 8.17
N HIS A 199 18.26 13.10 9.38
CA HIS A 199 18.93 12.36 10.44
C HIS A 199 18.07 11.16 10.92
N PHE A 200 17.47 10.44 9.97
CA PHE A 200 16.70 9.24 10.32
C PHE A 200 17.62 8.18 10.90
N SER A 201 17.13 7.47 11.91
CA SER A 201 17.80 6.28 12.43
C SER A 201 17.89 5.23 11.32
N VAL A 202 19.11 4.71 11.11
CA VAL A 202 19.37 3.69 10.10
C VAL A 202 18.94 2.32 10.65
N VAL A 203 18.17 1.58 9.85
CA VAL A 203 17.76 0.21 10.18
C VAL A 203 18.99 -0.69 10.21
N GLU A 204 19.18 -1.43 11.30
CA GLU A 204 20.18 -2.49 11.34
C GLU A 204 19.70 -3.68 10.51
N ASP A 205 20.47 -4.07 9.49
CA ASP A 205 20.13 -5.14 8.57
C ASP A 205 20.44 -6.54 9.17
N THR A 206 19.85 -6.82 10.33
CA THR A 206 19.99 -8.10 11.06
C THR A 206 18.77 -9.01 10.85
N PRO A 207 18.92 -10.34 11.03
CA PRO A 207 17.78 -11.27 10.98
C PRO A 207 16.67 -10.91 11.98
N GLU A 208 17.03 -10.41 13.17
CA GLU A 208 16.07 -10.00 14.20
C GLU A 208 15.20 -8.83 13.74
N THR A 209 15.81 -7.78 13.18
CA THR A 209 15.06 -6.64 12.65
C THR A 209 14.15 -7.03 11.49
N GLN A 210 14.59 -7.96 10.64
CA GLN A 210 13.77 -8.51 9.57
C GLN A 210 12.56 -9.28 10.11
N GLU A 211 12.76 -10.15 11.11
CA GLU A 211 11.68 -10.90 11.75
C GLU A 211 10.66 -9.99 12.41
N ARG A 212 11.13 -8.99 13.18
CA ARG A 212 10.26 -7.97 13.80
C ARG A 212 9.43 -7.22 12.75
N THR A 213 10.06 -6.80 11.64
CA THR A 213 9.36 -6.13 10.55
C THR A 213 8.30 -7.04 9.90
N LEU A 214 8.65 -8.30 9.66
CA LEU A 214 7.72 -9.29 9.09
C LEU A 214 6.55 -9.57 10.02
N ALA A 215 6.77 -9.62 11.33
CA ALA A 215 5.72 -9.77 12.32
C ALA A 215 4.70 -8.61 12.26
N GLU A 216 5.16 -7.36 12.10
CA GLU A 216 4.25 -6.21 11.94
C GLU A 216 3.48 -6.24 10.61
N VAL A 217 4.14 -6.66 9.53
CA VAL A 217 3.49 -6.91 8.24
C VAL A 217 2.39 -7.97 8.39
N GLU A 218 2.65 -9.04 9.14
CA GLU A 218 1.68 -10.09 9.41
C GLU A 218 0.51 -9.60 10.26
N LYS A 219 0.77 -8.88 11.35
CA LYS A 219 -0.27 -8.23 12.18
C LYS A 219 -1.19 -7.35 11.34
N LYS A 220 -0.63 -6.50 10.45
CA LYS A 220 -1.42 -5.66 9.53
C LYS A 220 -2.30 -6.50 8.61
N HIS A 221 -1.80 -7.62 8.10
CA HIS A 221 -2.57 -8.52 7.25
C HIS A 221 -3.70 -9.21 8.03
N LEU A 222 -3.45 -9.68 9.25
CA LEU A 222 -4.45 -10.31 10.10
C LEU A 222 -5.56 -9.33 10.51
N TRP A 223 -5.19 -8.10 10.90
CA TRP A 223 -6.15 -7.05 11.21
C TRP A 223 -7.05 -6.70 10.01
N ARG A 224 -6.49 -6.63 8.79
CA ARG A 224 -7.31 -6.40 7.58
C ARG A 224 -8.35 -7.50 7.39
N LYS A 225 -7.97 -8.76 7.61
CA LYS A 225 -8.91 -9.90 7.55
C LYS A 225 -10.03 -9.79 8.57
N SER A 226 -9.75 -9.30 9.78
CA SER A 226 -10.77 -9.19 10.83
C SER A 226 -11.76 -8.05 10.58
N VAL A 227 -11.34 -6.97 9.90
CA VAL A 227 -12.19 -5.79 9.65
C VAL A 227 -13.04 -5.93 8.39
N ASP A 228 -12.57 -6.64 7.36
CA ASP A 228 -13.36 -6.94 6.17
C ASP A 228 -13.12 -8.40 5.72
N PRO A 229 -14.07 -9.32 5.98
CA PRO A 229 -13.97 -10.72 5.58
C PRO A 229 -13.77 -10.92 4.07
N ASN A 230 -14.23 -9.97 3.24
CA ASN A 230 -14.04 -10.00 1.78
C ASN A 230 -12.62 -9.55 1.35
N THR A 231 -11.87 -8.86 2.21
CA THR A 231 -10.42 -8.61 2.06
C THR A 231 -9.54 -9.77 2.57
N GLY A 232 -10.19 -10.86 3.01
CA GLY A 232 -9.57 -12.09 3.50
C GLY A 232 -9.64 -13.27 2.53
N LYS A 233 -9.86 -13.03 1.23
CA LYS A 233 -9.84 -14.12 0.24
C LYS A 233 -8.52 -14.91 0.35
N PRO A 234 -8.51 -16.25 0.17
CA PRO A 234 -7.33 -17.08 0.34
C PRO A 234 -6.10 -16.58 -0.44
N ASN A 235 -6.35 -15.93 -1.58
CA ASN A 235 -5.35 -15.45 -2.53
C ASN A 235 -4.66 -14.13 -2.08
N GLN A 236 -5.19 -13.47 -1.05
CA GLN A 236 -4.70 -12.19 -0.53
C GLN A 236 -3.68 -12.33 0.61
N VAL A 237 -3.35 -13.57 1.00
CA VAL A 237 -2.34 -13.87 2.02
C VAL A 237 -0.94 -13.79 1.42
N SER A 238 0.00 -13.17 2.14
CA SER A 238 1.39 -13.02 1.67
C SER A 238 2.21 -14.32 1.72
N PHE A 239 1.78 -15.32 2.50
CA PHE A 239 2.50 -16.60 2.64
C PHE A 239 2.43 -17.50 1.39
N PRO A 240 3.48 -18.30 1.11
CA PRO A 240 3.43 -19.37 0.13
C PRO A 240 2.59 -20.54 0.67
N SER A 241 1.50 -20.88 0.01
CA SER A 241 0.88 -22.21 0.10
C SER A 241 1.25 -23.00 -1.16
N ALA A 242 1.20 -24.34 -1.11
CA ALA A 242 1.38 -25.18 -2.30
C ALA A 242 0.45 -24.74 -3.45
N ASP A 243 -0.80 -24.43 -3.09
CA ASP A 243 -1.83 -23.81 -3.93
C ASP A 243 -1.44 -22.47 -4.57
N LYS A 244 -0.64 -21.66 -3.88
CA LYS A 244 -0.16 -20.37 -4.40
C LYS A 244 1.02 -20.56 -5.34
N ASN A 245 1.86 -21.56 -5.10
CA ASN A 245 2.99 -21.85 -5.98
C ASN A 245 2.52 -22.41 -7.33
N SER A 246 1.54 -23.34 -7.33
CA SER A 246 0.93 -23.82 -8.58
C SER A 246 0.25 -22.69 -9.37
N ARG A 247 -0.49 -21.81 -8.68
CA ARG A 247 -1.11 -20.62 -9.29
C ARG A 247 -0.08 -19.63 -9.84
N LYS A 248 1.03 -19.40 -9.13
CA LYS A 248 2.13 -18.56 -9.63
C LYS A 248 2.65 -19.13 -10.95
N SER A 249 2.98 -20.42 -10.99
CA SER A 249 3.46 -21.06 -12.23
C SER A 249 2.47 -20.89 -13.37
N MET A 250 1.17 -21.13 -13.13
CA MET A 250 0.13 -20.92 -14.14
C MET A 250 0.12 -19.48 -14.68
N VAL A 251 0.18 -18.47 -13.81
CA VAL A 251 0.18 -17.06 -14.22
C VAL A 251 1.47 -16.69 -14.94
N GLU A 252 2.60 -17.27 -14.55
CA GLU A 252 3.87 -17.11 -15.24
C GLU A 252 3.79 -17.66 -16.67
N ASP A 253 3.25 -18.86 -16.86
CA ASP A 253 3.06 -19.46 -18.18
C ASP A 253 2.10 -18.61 -19.05
N LEU A 254 1.03 -18.06 -18.46
CA LEU A 254 0.15 -17.12 -19.13
C LEU A 254 0.90 -15.87 -19.59
N LEU A 255 1.78 -15.32 -18.77
CA LEU A 255 2.60 -14.15 -19.11
C LEU A 255 3.60 -14.42 -20.24
N MET A 256 4.05 -15.66 -20.41
CA MET A 256 4.95 -16.06 -21.49
C MET A 256 4.26 -16.14 -22.86
N GLN A 257 2.94 -16.01 -22.94
CA GLN A 257 2.22 -16.02 -24.21
C GLN A 257 2.66 -14.85 -25.10
N PRO A 258 2.78 -15.05 -26.44
CA PRO A 258 3.27 -14.01 -27.37
C PRO A 258 2.53 -12.67 -27.27
N LYS A 259 1.23 -12.70 -26.96
CA LYS A 259 0.39 -11.49 -26.82
C LYS A 259 0.82 -10.54 -25.70
N TYR A 260 1.64 -10.97 -24.74
CA TYR A 260 2.16 -10.12 -23.66
C TYR A 260 3.64 -9.75 -23.83
N ARG A 261 4.33 -10.28 -24.84
CA ARG A 261 5.77 -10.09 -25.05
C ARG A 261 6.17 -8.62 -25.05
N ASP A 262 5.48 -7.80 -25.84
CA ASP A 262 5.81 -6.38 -25.97
C ASP A 262 5.52 -5.58 -24.69
N LEU A 263 4.42 -5.92 -24.01
CA LEU A 263 4.07 -5.29 -22.74
C LEU A 263 5.08 -5.65 -21.64
N LEU A 264 5.53 -6.91 -21.59
CA LEU A 264 6.57 -7.33 -20.65
C LEU A 264 7.91 -6.67 -20.95
N ALA A 265 8.31 -6.60 -22.22
CA ALA A 265 9.54 -5.92 -22.63
C ALA A 265 9.52 -4.43 -22.25
N ARG A 266 8.39 -3.74 -22.47
CA ARG A 266 8.22 -2.35 -22.05
C ARG A 266 8.20 -2.18 -20.53
N ALA A 267 7.58 -3.10 -19.80
CA ALA A 267 7.58 -3.09 -18.34
C ALA A 267 9.01 -3.27 -17.78
N GLU A 268 9.80 -4.16 -18.38
CA GLU A 268 11.21 -4.36 -18.02
C GLU A 268 12.02 -3.11 -18.34
N ALA A 269 11.85 -2.50 -19.51
CA ALA A 269 12.53 -1.26 -19.86
C ALA A 269 12.19 -0.11 -18.88
N ALA A 270 10.93 0.00 -18.46
CA ALA A 270 10.49 0.99 -17.47
C ALA A 270 11.10 0.75 -16.08
N TYR A 271 11.25 -0.51 -15.67
CA TYR A 271 11.95 -0.90 -14.45
C TYR A 271 13.44 -0.55 -14.52
N GLN A 272 14.14 -0.99 -15.57
CA GLN A 272 15.57 -0.75 -15.78
C GLN A 272 15.92 0.76 -15.85
N ALA A 273 15.02 1.59 -16.38
CA ALA A 273 15.24 3.03 -16.44
C ALA A 273 15.29 3.72 -15.07
N LEU A 274 14.80 3.08 -14.00
CA LEU A 274 14.73 3.64 -12.64
C LEU A 274 15.85 3.16 -11.71
N ILE A 275 16.44 2.01 -12.01
CA ILE A 275 17.59 1.47 -11.27
C ILE A 275 18.89 2.14 -11.71
#